data_AF-A0A933SEB9-F1
#
_entry.id   AF-A0A933SEB9-F1
#
_cell.length_a   1.000
_cell.length_b   1.000
_cell.length_c   1.000
_cell.angle_alpha   90.00
_cell.angle_beta   90.00
_cell.angle_gamma   90.00
#
_symmetry.space_group_name_H-M   'P 1'
#
loop_
_entity.id
_entity.type
_entity.pdbx_description
1 polymer ?
#
loop_
_entity_poly.entity_id
_entity_poly.type
_entity_poly.pdbx_seq_one_letter_code
_entity_poly.pdbx_strand_id
1 'polypeptide(L)'
;MRLRPLLVIGGLFAVIALAVVLSSCGGSSSSTSPGTGGGGGGSGPTFDLTFPATGTSRSFTFSTAGSWNYQCSPHGSCCGMTGTVVVNAGATDDSALVTVGPGNTLTFSPSTVTVKPGGIVRWVNASSATNHTATR
;
A
#
# COMPACT_ATOMS: atom_id res chain seq x y z
N MET A 1 17.56 69.10 -8.12
CA MET A 1 17.33 69.38 -9.56
C MET A 1 17.74 68.16 -10.37
N ARG A 2 16.91 67.81 -11.37
CA ARG A 2 17.10 66.81 -12.45
C ARG A 2 16.89 65.33 -12.06
N LEU A 3 16.15 64.51 -12.81
CA LEU A 3 14.98 64.62 -13.68
C LEU A 3 14.52 63.15 -13.84
N ARG A 4 13.23 62.83 -13.69
CA ARG A 4 12.70 61.48 -13.93
C ARG A 4 12.42 61.29 -15.43
N PRO A 5 12.67 60.11 -16.02
CA PRO A 5 11.87 59.63 -17.13
C PRO A 5 10.82 58.63 -16.63
N LEU A 6 9.55 58.96 -16.89
CA LEU A 6 8.45 58.00 -16.92
C LEU A 6 8.73 56.97 -18.01
N LEU A 7 8.54 55.69 -17.71
CA LEU A 7 8.20 54.70 -18.72
C LEU A 7 6.80 54.17 -18.39
N VAL A 8 5.80 54.77 -19.02
CA VAL A 8 4.45 54.23 -19.14
C VAL A 8 4.47 53.38 -20.42
N ILE A 9 4.40 52.06 -20.27
CA ILE A 9 3.96 51.18 -21.37
C ILE A 9 2.77 50.41 -20.81
N GLY A 10 1.58 50.92 -21.13
CA GLY A 10 0.34 50.19 -20.97
C GLY A 10 0.28 49.05 -21.99
N GLY A 11 -0.17 47.89 -21.52
CA GLY A 11 -0.39 46.70 -22.33
C GLY A 11 -1.56 45.91 -21.77
N LEU A 12 -2.76 46.44 -22.01
CA LEU A 12 -4.07 45.77 -22.11
C LEU A 12 -4.17 44.34 -21.54
N PHE A 13 -4.80 44.23 -20.36
CA PHE A 13 -5.37 42.98 -19.89
C PHE A 13 -6.52 42.56 -20.83
N ALA A 14 -6.27 41.55 -21.67
CA ALA A 14 -7.31 40.89 -22.45
C ALA A 14 -7.54 39.48 -21.88
N VAL A 15 -8.58 39.38 -21.06
CA VAL A 15 -9.13 38.12 -20.55
C VAL A 15 -10.06 37.59 -21.64
N ILE A 16 -9.72 36.51 -22.31
CA ILE A 16 -10.67 35.75 -23.15
C ILE A 16 -10.51 34.28 -22.80
N ALA A 17 -11.32 33.83 -21.85
CA ALA A 17 -11.60 32.43 -21.62
C ALA A 17 -12.68 31.99 -22.62
N LEU A 18 -12.33 31.11 -23.56
CA LEU A 18 -13.29 30.40 -24.40
C LEU A 18 -13.37 28.96 -23.90
N ALA A 19 -14.43 28.68 -23.13
CA ALA A 19 -14.73 27.35 -22.62
C ALA A 19 -15.27 26.46 -23.76
N VAL A 20 -14.55 25.38 -24.09
CA VAL A 20 -15.06 24.29 -24.92
C VAL A 20 -15.82 23.34 -24.00
N VAL A 21 -17.14 23.32 -24.14
CA VAL A 21 -18.03 22.41 -23.40
C VAL A 21 -18.09 21.08 -24.17
N LEU A 22 -17.26 20.11 -23.80
CA LEU A 22 -17.45 18.73 -24.24
C LEU A 22 -18.42 18.06 -23.27
N SER A 23 -19.63 17.83 -23.78
CA SER A 23 -20.66 17.01 -23.18
C SER A 23 -20.23 15.55 -23.16
N SER A 24 -20.03 14.98 -21.98
CA SER A 24 -20.30 13.56 -21.74
C SER A 24 -20.70 13.35 -20.27
N CYS A 25 -21.99 13.08 -20.09
CA CYS A 25 -22.66 12.46 -18.95
C CYS A 25 -21.99 12.55 -17.55
N GLY A 26 -22.60 13.37 -16.67
CA GLY A 26 -22.63 13.05 -15.23
C GLY A 26 -23.46 11.77 -15.00
N GLY A 27 -23.28 11.01 -13.93
CA GLY A 27 -22.60 11.27 -12.67
C GLY A 27 -23.48 10.74 -11.54
N SER A 28 -22.88 10.05 -10.56
CA SER A 28 -23.34 10.06 -9.16
C SER A 28 -22.15 9.65 -8.29
N SER A 29 -21.70 10.65 -7.55
CA SER A 29 -20.52 10.74 -6.71
C SER A 29 -20.48 9.72 -5.58
N SER A 30 -19.31 9.16 -5.28
CA SER A 30 -18.86 8.93 -3.90
C SER A 30 -17.33 8.82 -3.85
N SER A 31 -16.72 9.75 -3.12
CA SER A 31 -15.43 9.63 -2.44
C SER A 31 -14.19 9.30 -3.28
N THR A 32 -13.36 10.33 -3.47
CA THR A 32 -11.94 10.21 -3.80
C THR A 32 -11.20 9.36 -2.78
N SER A 33 -11.08 8.06 -3.05
CA SER A 33 -9.90 7.31 -2.60
C SER A 33 -8.79 7.56 -3.62
N PRO A 34 -7.53 7.85 -3.21
CA PRO A 34 -6.42 7.69 -4.12
C PRO A 34 -6.37 6.21 -4.44
N GLY A 35 -6.81 5.83 -5.64
CA GLY A 35 -6.56 4.51 -6.18
C GLY A 35 -5.06 4.34 -6.26
N THR A 36 -4.48 3.63 -5.30
CA THR A 36 -3.08 3.24 -5.30
C THR A 36 -2.86 2.40 -6.56
N GLY A 37 -2.18 3.02 -7.51
CA GLY A 37 -2.00 2.48 -8.84
C GLY A 37 -1.07 1.26 -8.88
N GLY A 38 -1.03 0.70 -10.08
CA GLY A 38 0.17 0.10 -10.61
C GLY A 38 0.25 -1.41 -10.44
N GLY A 39 -0.10 -2.12 -11.50
CA GLY A 39 0.29 -3.52 -11.67
C GLY A 39 1.80 -3.67 -11.55
N GLY A 40 2.25 -4.43 -10.54
CA GLY A 40 3.63 -4.83 -10.40
C GLY A 40 3.91 -6.08 -11.24
N GLY A 41 4.34 -5.90 -12.49
CA GLY A 41 4.74 -6.96 -13.42
C GLY A 41 6.14 -7.55 -13.17
N GLY A 42 6.63 -7.51 -11.92
CA GLY A 42 7.85 -8.22 -11.50
C GLY A 42 7.48 -9.41 -10.61
N SER A 43 8.31 -10.45 -10.55
CA SER A 43 8.06 -11.66 -9.73
C SER A 43 7.79 -11.35 -8.24
N GLY A 44 8.11 -10.14 -7.79
CA GLY A 44 7.92 -9.69 -6.42
C GLY A 44 8.79 -10.48 -5.44
N PRO A 45 8.69 -10.19 -4.14
CA PRO A 45 9.40 -10.95 -3.12
C PRO A 45 8.81 -12.37 -3.01
N THR A 46 9.67 -13.38 -2.85
CA THR A 46 9.27 -14.73 -2.43
C THR A 46 9.79 -14.97 -1.02
N PHE A 47 9.01 -15.67 -0.21
CA PHE A 47 9.38 -16.05 1.14
C PHE A 47 8.54 -17.23 1.62
N ASP A 48 9.14 -18.04 2.49
CA ASP A 48 8.43 -19.13 3.17
C ASP A 48 8.84 -19.16 4.64
N LEU A 49 7.96 -18.64 5.50
CA LEU A 49 8.22 -18.46 6.92
C LEU A 49 7.35 -19.41 7.72
N THR A 50 7.96 -20.42 8.34
CA THR A 50 7.26 -21.36 9.24
C THR A 50 7.24 -20.88 10.70
N PHE A 51 6.14 -21.12 11.40
CA PHE A 51 5.96 -20.80 12.81
C PHE A 51 5.68 -22.06 13.66
N PRO A 52 6.73 -22.78 14.13
CA PRO A 52 6.60 -24.08 14.80
C PRO A 52 5.96 -24.04 16.20
N ALA A 53 5.80 -22.86 16.80
CA ALA A 53 5.20 -22.72 18.13
C ALA A 53 4.61 -21.32 18.34
N THR A 54 3.70 -21.19 19.31
CA THR A 54 3.21 -19.90 19.82
C THR A 54 4.37 -18.99 20.22
N GLY A 55 4.26 -17.70 19.94
CA GLY A 55 5.28 -16.71 20.21
C GLY A 55 6.46 -16.70 19.23
N THR A 56 6.56 -17.69 18.33
CA THR A 56 7.59 -17.66 17.29
C THR A 56 7.37 -16.44 16.40
N SER A 57 8.44 -15.68 16.15
CA SER A 57 8.43 -14.52 15.27
C SER A 57 9.42 -14.67 14.12
N ARG A 58 9.05 -14.11 12.97
CA ARG A 58 9.89 -14.05 11.75
C ARG A 58 9.68 -12.71 11.07
N SER A 59 10.69 -12.22 10.36
CA SER A 59 10.62 -10.94 9.66
C SER A 59 11.10 -11.07 8.22
N PHE A 60 10.58 -10.20 7.34
CA PHE A 60 11.03 -10.09 5.96
C PHE A 60 11.09 -8.61 5.53
N THR A 61 12.10 -8.25 4.75
CA THR A 61 12.31 -6.89 4.24
C THR A 61 11.72 -6.74 2.83
N PHE A 62 10.87 -5.74 2.64
CA PHE A 62 10.18 -5.50 1.39
C PHE A 62 10.76 -4.28 0.66
N SER A 63 11.67 -4.52 -0.28
CA SER A 63 12.33 -3.43 -1.03
C SER A 63 11.60 -2.99 -2.29
N THR A 64 10.75 -3.85 -2.86
CA THR A 64 10.09 -3.58 -4.14
C THR A 64 8.67 -3.07 -3.92
N ALA A 65 8.36 -1.87 -4.43
CA ALA A 65 7.03 -1.29 -4.40
C ALA A 65 6.01 -2.20 -5.12
N GLY A 66 4.80 -2.30 -4.57
CA GLY A 66 3.75 -3.17 -5.09
C GLY A 66 2.84 -3.72 -4.01
N SER A 67 1.83 -4.49 -4.41
CA SER A 67 0.95 -5.22 -3.49
C SER A 67 1.23 -6.72 -3.59
N TRP A 68 1.65 -7.31 -2.48
CA TRP A 68 2.15 -8.68 -2.43
C TRP A 68 1.24 -9.54 -1.57
N ASN A 69 0.39 -10.34 -2.22
CA ASN A 69 -0.44 -11.33 -1.53
C ASN A 69 0.42 -12.50 -1.06
N TYR A 70 0.10 -13.01 0.12
CA TYR A 70 0.72 -14.18 0.73
C TYR A 70 -0.35 -15.00 1.45
N GLN A 71 -0.02 -16.23 1.81
CA GLN A 71 -0.95 -17.16 2.45
C GLN A 71 -0.26 -18.06 3.47
N CYS A 72 -1.05 -18.73 4.30
CA CYS A 72 -0.59 -19.90 5.02
C CYS A 72 -0.76 -21.14 4.14
N SER A 73 0.29 -21.93 3.89
CA SER A 73 0.27 -23.06 2.96
C SER A 73 -0.86 -24.08 3.23
N PRO A 74 -1.07 -24.59 4.46
CA PRO A 74 -2.18 -25.51 4.73
C PRO A 74 -3.56 -24.83 4.81
N HIS A 75 -3.65 -23.50 4.98
CA HIS A 75 -4.92 -22.83 5.31
C HIS A 75 -5.35 -21.75 4.29
N GLY A 76 -4.53 -21.46 3.28
CA GLY A 76 -4.80 -20.45 2.27
C GLY A 76 -5.93 -20.87 1.34
N SER A 77 -5.81 -22.06 0.73
CA SER A 77 -6.78 -22.56 -0.23
C SER A 77 -8.05 -23.14 0.40
N CYS A 78 -7.96 -23.81 1.54
CA CYS A 78 -9.14 -24.41 2.19
C CYS A 78 -10.03 -23.39 2.88
N CYS A 79 -9.40 -22.37 3.47
CA CYS A 79 -9.98 -21.64 4.59
C CYS A 79 -9.73 -20.13 4.51
N GLY A 80 -9.04 -19.65 3.46
CA GLY A 80 -8.86 -18.23 3.18
C GLY A 80 -7.85 -17.52 4.10
N MET A 81 -6.91 -18.26 4.71
CA MET A 81 -5.86 -17.65 5.52
C MET A 81 -4.83 -16.96 4.62
N THR A 82 -5.16 -15.74 4.20
CA THR A 82 -4.40 -14.91 3.26
C THR A 82 -4.16 -13.52 3.83
N GLY A 83 -3.08 -12.88 3.40
CA GLY A 83 -2.82 -11.48 3.71
C GLY A 83 -2.15 -10.75 2.55
N THR A 84 -1.99 -9.45 2.69
CA THR A 84 -1.36 -8.58 1.70
C THR A 84 -0.35 -7.65 2.36
N VAL A 85 0.84 -7.57 1.80
CA VAL A 85 1.81 -6.50 2.12
C VAL A 85 1.78 -5.48 0.99
N VAL A 86 1.41 -4.25 1.30
CA VAL A 86 1.49 -3.12 0.38
C VAL A 86 2.80 -2.38 0.64
N VAL A 87 3.62 -2.24 -0.41
CA VAL A 87 4.87 -1.51 -0.38
C VAL A 87 4.68 -0.25 -1.20
N ASN A 88 4.57 0.89 -0.54
CA ASN A 88 4.23 2.16 -1.18
C ASN A 88 5.24 3.24 -0.77
N ALA A 89 5.84 3.94 -1.75
CA ALA A 89 6.78 5.02 -1.50
C ALA A 89 6.18 6.19 -0.70
N GLY A 90 4.85 6.37 -0.74
CA GLY A 90 4.13 7.36 0.08
C GLY A 90 3.79 6.90 1.49
N ALA A 91 4.11 5.66 1.88
CA ALA A 91 3.93 5.20 3.25
C ALA A 91 4.98 5.80 4.19
N THR A 92 4.58 6.11 5.42
CA THR A 92 5.49 6.62 6.46
C THR A 92 6.17 5.52 7.24
N ASP A 93 5.48 4.39 7.40
CA ASP A 93 5.91 3.29 8.27
C ASP A 93 7.07 2.52 7.64
N ASP A 94 8.14 2.34 8.41
CA ASP A 94 9.27 1.48 8.07
C ASP A 94 9.07 0.04 8.54
N SER A 95 8.04 -0.23 9.33
CA SER A 95 7.76 -1.55 9.85
C SER A 95 6.29 -1.78 10.14
N ALA A 96 5.88 -3.06 10.11
CA ALA A 96 4.55 -3.50 10.49
C ALA A 96 4.58 -4.83 11.23
N LEU A 97 3.60 -5.04 12.12
CA LEU A 97 3.42 -6.28 12.86
C LEU A 97 2.16 -7.00 12.37
N VAL A 98 2.29 -8.30 12.09
CA VAL A 98 1.16 -9.19 11.77
C VAL A 98 1.11 -10.32 12.81
N THR A 99 -0.05 -10.50 13.40
CA THR A 99 -0.34 -11.65 14.25
C THR A 99 -0.87 -12.81 13.40
N VAL A 100 -0.31 -13.99 13.59
CA VAL A 100 -0.69 -15.23 12.89
C VAL A 100 -1.59 -16.05 13.80
N GLY A 101 -2.82 -16.28 13.36
CA GLY A 101 -3.84 -17.07 14.05
C GLY A 101 -4.27 -16.56 15.44
N PRO A 102 -4.51 -15.24 15.64
CA PRO A 102 -4.94 -14.72 16.94
C PRO A 102 -6.22 -15.42 17.41
N GLY A 103 -6.27 -15.79 18.70
CA GLY A 103 -7.43 -16.50 19.28
C GLY A 103 -7.64 -17.90 18.71
N ASN A 104 -6.58 -18.54 18.19
CA ASN A 104 -6.64 -19.83 17.49
C ASN A 104 -7.53 -19.82 16.23
N THR A 105 -7.59 -18.68 15.55
CA THR A 105 -8.28 -18.54 14.25
C THR A 105 -7.35 -18.86 13.08
N LEU A 106 -7.91 -19.05 11.88
CA LEU A 106 -7.13 -19.22 10.65
C LEU A 106 -7.00 -17.90 9.90
N THR A 107 -6.48 -16.86 10.57
CA THR A 107 -6.39 -15.50 10.02
C THR A 107 -5.04 -14.84 10.28
N PHE A 108 -4.67 -13.90 9.41
CA PHE A 108 -3.64 -12.91 9.69
C PHE A 108 -4.30 -11.61 10.19
N SER A 109 -3.76 -10.99 11.24
CA SER A 109 -4.30 -9.75 11.80
C SER A 109 -3.19 -8.72 12.05
N PRO A 110 -3.26 -7.53 11.44
CA PRO A 110 -4.17 -7.17 10.36
C PRO A 110 -3.92 -8.04 9.11
N SER A 111 -4.93 -8.25 8.28
CA SER A 111 -4.80 -9.01 7.02
C SER A 111 -4.04 -8.21 5.96
N THR A 112 -3.99 -6.89 6.08
CA THR A 112 -3.22 -6.01 5.20
C THR A 112 -2.34 -5.08 6.03
N VAL A 113 -1.07 -4.98 5.65
CA VAL A 113 -0.12 -4.01 6.20
C VAL A 113 0.46 -3.18 5.07
N THR A 114 0.81 -1.93 5.37
CA THR A 114 1.51 -1.05 4.43
C THR A 114 2.86 -0.67 5.03
N VAL A 115 3.92 -0.75 4.23
CA VAL A 115 5.26 -0.28 4.59
C VAL A 115 5.87 0.51 3.43
N LYS A 116 6.84 1.37 3.71
CA LYS A 116 7.65 2.00 2.66
C LYS A 116 8.65 1.01 2.05
N PRO A 117 9.18 1.27 0.85
CA PRO A 117 10.28 0.48 0.29
C PRO A 117 11.45 0.36 1.28
N GLY A 118 11.93 -0.87 1.47
CA GLY A 118 12.94 -1.23 2.47
C GLY A 118 12.37 -1.49 3.87
N GLY A 119 11.05 -1.37 4.05
CA GLY A 119 10.40 -1.63 5.33
C GLY A 119 10.31 -3.12 5.68
N ILE A 120 10.11 -3.39 6.97
CA ILE A 120 10.15 -4.74 7.54
C ILE A 120 8.76 -5.14 8.03
N VAL A 121 8.25 -6.30 7.59
CA VAL A 121 7.07 -6.90 8.21
C VAL A 121 7.54 -8.01 9.14
N ARG A 122 7.05 -8.00 10.39
CA ARG A 122 7.26 -9.06 11.37
C ARG A 122 5.96 -9.81 11.60
N TRP A 123 6.00 -11.12 11.49
CA TRP A 123 4.90 -12.01 11.83
C TRP A 123 5.18 -12.68 13.18
N VAL A 124 4.14 -12.82 14.01
CA VAL A 124 4.22 -13.52 15.31
C VAL A 124 3.06 -14.50 15.43
N ASN A 125 3.35 -15.76 15.70
CA ASN A 125 2.30 -16.75 15.97
C ASN A 125 1.64 -16.50 17.31
N ALA A 126 0.34 -16.22 17.31
CA ALA A 126 -0.49 -16.10 18.51
C ALA A 126 -1.57 -17.18 18.59
N SER A 127 -1.39 -18.27 17.84
CA SER A 127 -2.16 -19.50 17.96
C SER A 127 -1.34 -20.59 18.66
N SER A 128 -2.00 -21.67 19.05
CA SER A 128 -1.36 -22.93 19.45
C SER A 128 -0.96 -23.83 18.26
N ALA A 129 -1.31 -23.47 17.02
CA ALA A 129 -0.96 -24.25 15.85
C ALA A 129 0.55 -24.18 15.56
N THR A 130 1.13 -25.31 15.18
CA THR A 130 2.57 -25.49 14.94
C THR A 130 2.96 -25.52 13.47
N ASN A 131 1.97 -25.40 12.58
CA ASN A 131 2.11 -25.55 11.13
C ASN A 131 1.66 -24.32 10.34
N HIS A 132 1.51 -23.17 11.01
CA HIS A 132 1.28 -21.93 10.28
C HIS A 132 2.51 -21.53 9.46
N THR A 133 2.24 -20.92 8.31
CA THR A 133 3.24 -20.29 7.47
C THR A 133 2.78 -18.92 7.02
N ALA A 134 3.73 -18.10 6.56
CA ALA A 134 3.48 -16.97 5.68
C ALA A 134 4.33 -17.21 4.42
N THR A 135 3.68 -17.46 3.30
CA THR A 135 4.31 -18.00 2.09
C THR A 135 3.87 -17.22 0.85
N ARG A 136 4.83 -16.90 -0.03
CA ARG A 136 4.66 -16.29 -1.35
C ARG A 136 5.73 -16.78 -2.33
#